data_AF-A0A656K402-F1
#
_entry.id   AF-A0A656K402-F1
#
_cell.length_a   1.000
_cell.length_b   1.000
_cell.length_c   1.000
_cell.angle_alpha   90.00
_cell.angle_beta   90.00
_cell.angle_gamma   90.00
#
_symmetry.space_group_name_H-M   'P 1'
#
loop_
_entity.id
_entity.type
_entity.pdbx_description
1 polymer ?
#
loop_
_entity_poly.entity_id
_entity_poly.type
_entity_poly.pdbx_seq_one_letter_code
_entity_poly.pdbx_strand_id
1 'polypeptide(L)'
;AWSGEISYRPNAPVQVNTTDILYSGISPLNPNVSLLSGRPNTDQPGYRRKEITQMQTTFTQFFDQVMGAERLTVVGEVGWTHVGGLESTSKIRYGRDPVYGPGPLPGGQCATLNAGTLTGAEQNNLTRYCEDDGFTTANSWGYRARAIWDYNSVFAGVNLRPSVAWSHDVKGYSPGPGGNFEEGRKAVSLGLDAEYQNTYTANLSYTNFFDGKYTTVDDRDFVALSFGMNF
;
A
#
# COMPACT_ATOMS: atom_id res chain seq x y z
N ALA A 1 1.79 23.90 12.69
CA ALA A 1 2.88 23.93 11.68
C ALA A 1 2.42 23.27 10.38
N TRP A 2 2.96 23.69 9.25
CA TRP A 2 2.70 23.11 7.93
C TRP A 2 4.02 22.97 7.19
N SER A 3 4.29 21.78 6.65
CA SER A 3 5.45 21.48 5.83
C SER A 3 5.04 20.60 4.64
N GLY A 4 5.83 20.58 3.57
CA GLY A 4 5.60 19.70 2.44
C GLY A 4 6.83 19.53 1.57
N GLU A 5 6.82 18.49 0.75
CA GLU A 5 7.87 18.13 -0.19
C GLU A 5 7.26 17.79 -1.56
N ILE A 6 8.00 18.14 -2.61
CA ILE A 6 7.76 17.67 -3.96
C ILE A 6 9.05 17.03 -4.50
N SER A 7 8.93 15.85 -5.08
CA SER A 7 10.04 15.17 -5.75
C SER A 7 9.65 14.75 -7.16
N TYR A 8 10.61 14.85 -8.09
CA TYR A 8 10.44 14.45 -9.48
C TYR A 8 11.58 13.52 -9.88
N ARG A 9 11.21 12.38 -10.47
CA ARG A 9 12.12 11.34 -10.94
C ARG A 9 11.85 11.12 -12.42
N PRO A 10 12.67 11.67 -13.34
CA PRO A 10 12.40 11.61 -14.78
C PRO A 10 12.56 10.21 -15.40
N ASN A 11 13.26 9.30 -14.72
CA ASN A 11 13.68 8.02 -15.30
C ASN A 11 13.58 6.86 -14.30
N ALA A 12 12.48 6.81 -13.54
CA ALA A 12 12.26 5.77 -12.55
C ALA A 12 11.91 4.43 -13.24
N PRO A 13 12.48 3.30 -12.81
CA PRO A 13 12.08 1.99 -13.33
C PRO A 13 10.73 1.59 -12.72
N VAL A 14 9.70 1.48 -13.54
CA VAL A 14 8.37 0.98 -13.14
C VAL A 14 8.24 -0.46 -13.61
N GLN A 15 8.01 -1.37 -12.66
CA GLN A 15 7.92 -2.80 -12.93
C GLN A 15 6.70 -3.12 -13.78
N VAL A 16 6.92 -3.84 -14.88
CA VAL A 16 5.86 -4.41 -15.71
C VAL A 16 5.28 -5.60 -14.94
N ASN A 17 3.96 -5.82 -15.04
CA ASN A 17 3.28 -6.87 -14.30
C ASN A 17 3.98 -8.23 -14.50
N THR A 18 4.29 -8.89 -13.39
CA THR A 18 5.09 -10.11 -13.39
C THR A 18 4.34 -11.29 -14.00
N THR A 19 3.03 -11.37 -13.83
CA THR A 19 2.17 -12.37 -14.47
C THR A 19 2.21 -12.25 -16.00
N ASP A 20 2.13 -11.03 -16.53
CA ASP A 20 2.24 -10.78 -17.97
C ASP A 20 3.62 -11.13 -18.52
N ILE A 21 4.69 -10.80 -17.79
CA ILE A 21 6.06 -11.18 -18.17
C ILE A 21 6.19 -12.69 -18.22
N LEU A 22 5.70 -13.40 -17.20
CA LEU A 22 5.76 -14.85 -17.11
C LEU A 22 5.04 -15.51 -18.30
N TYR A 23 3.78 -15.14 -18.53
CA TYR A 23 3.00 -15.69 -19.64
C TYR A 23 3.52 -15.27 -21.02
N SER A 24 4.26 -14.15 -21.14
CA SER A 24 4.87 -13.77 -22.41
C SER A 24 5.85 -14.81 -22.94
N GLY A 25 6.46 -15.63 -22.06
CA GLY A 25 7.37 -16.71 -22.44
C GLY A 25 6.70 -17.81 -23.27
N ILE A 26 5.38 -18.00 -23.14
CA ILE A 26 4.60 -18.97 -23.92
C ILE A 26 3.76 -18.33 -25.03
N SER A 27 3.88 -17.02 -25.24
CA SER A 27 3.18 -16.30 -26.33
C SER A 27 3.48 -16.83 -27.75
N PRO A 28 4.64 -17.44 -28.08
CA PRO A 28 4.84 -18.09 -29.39
C PRO A 28 3.94 -19.30 -29.62
N LEU A 29 3.45 -19.95 -28.55
CA LEU A 29 2.52 -21.08 -28.63
C LEU A 29 1.06 -20.59 -28.64
N ASN A 30 0.75 -19.56 -27.87
CA ASN A 30 -0.57 -18.94 -27.83
C ASN A 30 -0.43 -17.42 -27.57
N PRO A 31 -0.67 -16.56 -28.56
CA PRO A 31 -0.47 -15.11 -28.41
C PRO A 31 -1.50 -14.45 -27.48
N ASN A 32 -2.57 -15.13 -27.08
CA ASN A 32 -3.65 -14.55 -26.27
C ASN A 32 -3.42 -14.67 -24.75
N VAL A 33 -2.33 -15.29 -24.30
CA VAL A 33 -2.04 -15.54 -22.87
C VAL A 33 -1.33 -14.39 -22.16
N SER A 34 -0.83 -13.40 -22.91
CA SER A 34 -0.20 -12.19 -22.37
C SER A 34 -0.40 -11.02 -23.34
N LEU A 35 -0.42 -9.80 -22.82
CA LEU A 35 -0.34 -8.58 -23.62
C LEU A 35 1.08 -8.33 -24.16
N LEU A 36 2.06 -9.01 -23.57
CA LEU A 36 3.45 -8.97 -23.98
C LEU A 36 3.79 -10.16 -24.87
N SER A 37 4.62 -9.91 -25.88
CA SER A 37 5.17 -10.97 -26.72
C SER A 37 6.61 -11.25 -26.31
N GLY A 38 6.90 -12.51 -25.98
CA GLY A 38 8.24 -13.04 -25.78
C GLY A 38 8.72 -13.75 -27.04
N ARG A 39 10.04 -13.74 -27.29
CA ARG A 39 10.67 -14.51 -28.37
C ARG A 39 11.72 -15.45 -27.79
N PRO A 40 11.86 -16.68 -28.33
CA PRO A 40 12.94 -17.58 -27.92
C PRO A 40 14.31 -16.91 -28.06
N ASN A 41 15.21 -17.17 -27.11
CA ASN A 41 16.58 -16.66 -27.10
C ASN A 41 16.67 -15.11 -27.08
N THR A 42 15.70 -14.44 -26.46
CA THR A 42 15.71 -12.99 -26.23
C THR A 42 15.37 -12.66 -24.78
N ASP A 43 15.88 -11.53 -24.30
CA ASP A 43 15.54 -11.02 -22.97
C ASP A 43 14.23 -10.23 -23.01
N GLN A 44 13.35 -10.49 -22.04
CA GLN A 44 12.13 -9.73 -21.85
C GLN A 44 12.33 -8.67 -20.74
N PRO A 45 12.32 -7.36 -21.04
CA PRO A 45 12.59 -6.35 -20.03
C PRO A 45 11.42 -6.25 -19.04
N GLY A 46 11.70 -6.49 -17.76
CA GLY A 46 10.70 -6.51 -16.68
C GLY A 46 10.28 -5.16 -16.12
N TYR A 47 10.76 -4.06 -16.70
CA TYR A 47 10.37 -2.71 -16.31
C TYR A 47 10.31 -1.78 -17.54
N ARG A 48 9.61 -0.66 -17.39
CA ARG A 48 9.73 0.49 -18.30
C ARG A 48 10.08 1.72 -17.50
N ARG A 49 10.87 2.61 -18.11
CA ARG A 49 11.22 3.88 -17.49
C ARG A 49 10.05 4.85 -17.60
N LYS A 50 9.67 5.45 -16.47
CA LYS A 50 8.58 6.42 -16.37
C LYS A 50 9.03 7.63 -15.57
N GLU A 51 8.35 8.73 -15.83
CA GLU A 51 8.46 9.93 -15.02
C GLU A 51 7.56 9.78 -13.80
N ILE A 52 8.07 10.04 -12.61
CA ILE A 52 7.27 9.99 -11.38
C ILE A 52 7.38 11.32 -10.66
N THR A 53 6.25 11.95 -10.38
CA THR A 53 6.14 13.11 -9.50
C THR A 53 5.47 12.68 -8.20
N GLN A 54 6.02 13.05 -7.06
CA GLN A 54 5.40 12.82 -5.76
C GLN A 54 5.28 14.12 -5.00
N MET A 55 4.16 14.28 -4.30
CA MET A 55 3.91 15.40 -3.42
C MET A 55 3.44 14.87 -2.08
N GLN A 56 3.94 15.46 -1.00
CA GLN A 56 3.52 15.16 0.37
C GLN A 56 3.38 16.46 1.14
N THR A 57 2.32 16.57 1.93
CA THR A 57 2.07 17.73 2.79
C THR A 57 1.61 17.28 4.16
N THR A 58 2.20 17.86 5.19
CA THR A 58 2.00 17.47 6.60
C THR A 58 1.57 18.69 7.42
N PHE A 59 0.50 18.51 8.19
CA PHE A 59 -0.07 19.49 9.10
C PHE A 59 0.08 18.97 10.53
N THR A 60 0.58 19.81 11.43
CA THR A 60 0.69 19.49 12.86
C THR A 60 0.00 20.58 13.66
N GLN A 61 -0.94 20.20 14.52
CA GLN A 61 -1.63 21.11 15.43
C GLN A 61 -1.63 20.56 16.85
N PHE A 62 -1.52 21.48 17.81
CA PHE A 62 -1.58 21.19 19.23
C PHE A 62 -2.83 21.81 19.80
N PHE A 63 -3.57 21.02 20.57
CA PHE A 63 -4.73 21.47 21.33
C PHE A 63 -4.43 21.21 22.79
N ASP A 64 -4.40 22.27 23.61
CA ASP A 64 -4.18 22.10 25.04
C ASP A 64 -5.50 21.77 25.75
N GLN A 65 -5.43 21.02 26.85
CA GLN A 65 -6.56 20.72 27.75
C GLN A 65 -7.74 20.00 27.08
N VAL A 66 -7.48 18.92 26.33
CA VAL A 66 -8.51 18.14 25.65
C VAL A 66 -8.72 16.79 26.34
N MET A 67 -9.97 16.46 26.70
CA MET A 67 -10.33 15.19 27.36
C MET A 67 -9.54 14.88 28.64
N GLY A 68 -9.15 15.93 29.38
CA GLY A 68 -8.32 15.81 30.58
C GLY A 68 -6.83 15.59 30.33
N ALA A 69 -6.41 15.46 29.06
CA ALA A 69 -4.99 15.48 28.70
C ALA A 69 -4.46 16.90 28.77
N GLU A 70 -3.17 17.05 29.08
CA GLU A 70 -2.52 18.36 29.05
C GLU A 70 -2.45 18.88 27.61
N ARG A 71 -2.19 17.96 26.67
CA ARG A 71 -2.10 18.27 25.25
C ARG A 71 -2.62 17.12 24.38
N LEU A 72 -3.26 17.49 23.29
CA LEU A 72 -3.55 16.64 22.15
C LEU A 72 -2.73 17.13 20.96
N THR A 73 -1.85 16.27 20.44
CA THR A 73 -1.11 16.49 19.21
C THR A 73 -1.82 15.78 18.06
N VAL A 74 -2.21 16.53 17.03
CA VAL A 74 -2.78 15.98 15.80
C VAL A 74 -1.82 16.23 14.65
N VAL A 75 -1.42 15.16 13.97
CA VAL A 75 -0.63 15.19 12.75
C VAL A 75 -1.45 14.60 11.62
N GLY A 76 -1.61 15.34 10.53
CA GLY A 76 -2.27 14.87 9.31
C GLY A 76 -1.33 14.99 8.13
N GLU A 77 -1.32 13.99 7.26
CA GLU A 77 -0.51 13.97 6.05
C GLU A 77 -1.37 13.59 4.85
N VAL A 78 -1.16 14.28 3.73
CA VAL A 78 -1.72 13.93 2.43
C VAL A 78 -0.56 13.70 1.48
N GLY A 79 -0.60 12.58 0.77
CA GLY A 79 0.40 12.26 -0.25
C GLY A 79 -0.26 11.95 -1.59
N TRP A 80 0.45 12.27 -2.65
CA TRP A 80 0.02 12.06 -4.03
C TRP A 80 1.22 11.60 -4.87
N THR A 81 0.97 10.68 -5.79
CA THR A 81 1.96 10.17 -6.74
C THR A 81 1.36 10.17 -8.14
N HIS A 82 2.08 10.78 -9.08
CA HIS A 82 1.76 10.83 -10.49
C HIS A 82 2.80 10.08 -11.32
N VAL A 83 2.35 9.26 -12.25
CA VAL A 83 3.18 8.50 -13.18
C VAL A 83 2.94 8.99 -14.60
N GLY A 84 3.90 9.74 -15.12
CA GLY A 84 3.89 10.28 -16.47
C GLY A 84 4.18 9.21 -17.53
N GLY A 85 3.54 9.35 -18.69
CA GLY A 85 3.76 8.47 -19.83
C GLY A 85 3.31 7.03 -19.61
N LEU A 86 2.37 6.78 -18.69
CA LEU A 86 1.79 5.47 -18.46
C LEU A 86 0.93 5.04 -19.65
N GLU A 87 1.21 3.89 -20.24
CA GLU A 87 0.41 3.33 -21.31
C GLU A 87 -0.93 2.79 -20.81
N SER A 88 -1.87 2.60 -21.74
CA SER A 88 -3.15 1.91 -21.46
C SER A 88 -2.92 0.49 -20.96
N THR A 89 -3.72 0.07 -19.98
CA THR A 89 -3.72 -1.29 -19.40
C THR A 89 -3.96 -2.38 -20.45
N SER A 90 -4.65 -2.06 -21.55
CA SER A 90 -4.84 -2.96 -22.70
C SER A 90 -3.59 -3.21 -23.55
N LYS A 91 -2.53 -2.42 -23.38
CA LYS A 91 -1.25 -2.59 -24.10
C LYS A 91 -0.17 -3.18 -23.20
N ILE A 92 0.00 -2.62 -22.01
CA ILE A 92 0.98 -3.07 -21.03
C ILE A 92 0.50 -2.67 -19.65
N ARG A 93 0.73 -3.55 -18.67
CA ARG A 93 0.30 -3.38 -17.30
C ARG A 93 1.49 -3.35 -16.38
N TYR A 94 1.37 -2.63 -15.29
CA TYR A 94 2.46 -2.36 -14.35
C TYR A 94 2.05 -2.72 -12.93
N GLY A 95 2.99 -3.23 -12.15
CA GLY A 95 2.75 -3.65 -10.77
C GLY A 95 1.72 -4.78 -10.67
N ARG A 96 0.90 -4.72 -9.63
CA ARG A 96 -0.05 -5.74 -9.15
C ARG A 96 0.63 -7.04 -8.72
N ASP A 97 0.33 -7.47 -7.49
CA ASP A 97 0.88 -8.72 -6.96
C ASP A 97 0.41 -9.92 -7.80
N PRO A 98 1.32 -10.85 -8.17
CA PRO A 98 0.97 -12.02 -8.98
C PRO A 98 -0.04 -12.96 -8.30
N VAL A 99 -0.27 -12.85 -6.98
CA VAL A 99 -1.32 -13.61 -6.28
C VAL A 99 -2.71 -13.35 -6.83
N TYR A 100 -2.94 -12.17 -7.44
CA TYR A 100 -4.20 -11.82 -8.09
C TYR A 100 -4.32 -12.33 -9.53
N GLY A 101 -3.31 -13.03 -10.04
CA GLY A 101 -3.34 -13.65 -11.36
C GLY A 101 -3.33 -12.65 -12.53
N PRO A 102 -3.69 -13.11 -13.75
CA PRO A 102 -3.71 -12.27 -14.94
C PRO A 102 -4.90 -11.30 -14.91
N GLY A 103 -4.78 -10.16 -15.59
CA GLY A 103 -5.93 -9.28 -15.85
C GLY A 103 -6.65 -9.69 -17.14
N PRO A 104 -7.51 -8.84 -17.71
CA PRO A 104 -8.19 -9.10 -18.98
C PRO A 104 -7.18 -9.48 -20.07
N LEU A 105 -7.50 -10.53 -20.81
CA LEU A 105 -6.67 -11.04 -21.90
C LEU A 105 -7.55 -11.26 -23.15
N PRO A 106 -6.99 -11.16 -24.36
CA PRO A 106 -7.73 -11.39 -25.60
C PRO A 106 -8.48 -12.72 -25.59
N GLY A 107 -9.70 -12.72 -26.12
CA GLY A 107 -10.52 -13.95 -26.22
C GLY A 107 -10.92 -14.55 -24.87
N GLY A 108 -10.90 -13.78 -23.78
CA GLY A 108 -11.32 -14.27 -22.46
C GLY A 108 -10.32 -15.22 -21.80
N GLN A 109 -9.06 -15.26 -22.27
CA GLN A 109 -8.04 -16.19 -21.80
C GLN A 109 -7.75 -16.08 -20.30
N CYS A 110 -8.02 -14.94 -19.65
CA CYS A 110 -7.88 -14.80 -18.21
C CYS A 110 -8.66 -15.89 -17.45
N ALA A 111 -9.94 -16.10 -17.81
CA ALA A 111 -10.77 -17.13 -17.19
C ALA A 111 -10.26 -18.54 -17.54
N THR A 112 -9.81 -18.76 -18.78
CA THR A 112 -9.25 -20.06 -19.22
C THR A 112 -7.98 -20.42 -18.44
N LEU A 113 -7.07 -19.47 -18.26
CA LEU A 113 -5.83 -19.67 -17.49
C LEU A 113 -6.13 -19.91 -16.00
N ASN A 114 -7.07 -19.15 -15.44
CA ASN A 114 -7.52 -19.34 -14.06
C ASN A 114 -8.19 -20.72 -13.87
N ALA A 115 -9.00 -21.19 -14.82
CA ALA A 115 -9.60 -22.53 -14.76
C ALA A 115 -8.54 -23.63 -14.73
N GLY A 116 -7.45 -23.46 -15.49
CA GLY A 116 -6.31 -24.37 -15.49
C GLY A 116 -5.50 -24.34 -14.19
N THR A 117 -5.45 -23.21 -13.50
CA THR A 117 -4.75 -23.08 -12.21
C THR A 117 -5.60 -23.62 -11.05
N LEU A 118 -6.93 -23.49 -11.15
CA LEU A 118 -7.89 -23.94 -10.14
C LEU A 118 -8.35 -25.40 -10.33
N THR A 119 -7.65 -26.22 -11.13
CA THR A 119 -8.08 -27.60 -11.41
C THR A 119 -8.27 -28.40 -10.13
N GLY A 120 -9.51 -28.83 -9.85
CA GLY A 120 -9.88 -29.59 -8.66
C GLY A 120 -10.26 -28.74 -7.43
N ALA A 121 -10.22 -27.40 -7.53
CA ALA A 121 -10.69 -26.47 -6.50
C ALA A 121 -12.01 -25.78 -6.90
N GLU A 122 -12.68 -25.15 -5.94
CA GLU A 122 -13.87 -24.35 -6.20
C GLU A 122 -13.53 -23.13 -7.08
N GLN A 123 -14.31 -22.92 -8.15
CA GLN A 123 -14.07 -21.88 -9.15
C GLN A 123 -14.65 -20.51 -8.77
N ASN A 124 -14.86 -20.25 -7.48
CA ASN A 124 -15.54 -19.04 -6.98
C ASN A 124 -14.82 -17.73 -7.34
N ASN A 125 -13.50 -17.79 -7.61
CA ASN A 125 -12.68 -16.64 -7.99
C ASN A 125 -12.20 -16.68 -9.44
N LEU A 126 -12.82 -17.50 -10.31
CA LEU A 126 -12.38 -17.72 -11.70
C LEU A 126 -12.19 -16.42 -12.49
N THR A 127 -13.11 -15.47 -12.33
CA THR A 127 -13.13 -14.20 -13.07
C THR A 127 -12.90 -12.98 -12.17
N ARG A 128 -12.73 -13.17 -10.85
CA ARG A 128 -12.73 -12.09 -9.84
C ARG A 128 -11.70 -10.99 -10.10
N TYR A 129 -10.54 -11.34 -10.64
CA TYR A 129 -9.44 -10.42 -10.92
C TYR A 129 -9.13 -10.27 -12.42
N CYS A 130 -10.02 -10.79 -13.27
CA CYS A 130 -10.00 -10.58 -14.72
C CYS A 130 -10.54 -9.20 -15.10
N GLU A 131 -10.02 -8.16 -14.44
CA GLU A 131 -10.35 -6.76 -14.60
C GLU A 131 -9.06 -5.91 -14.60
N ASP A 132 -9.17 -4.67 -15.09
CA ASP A 132 -8.04 -3.75 -15.24
C ASP A 132 -7.66 -3.00 -13.95
N ASP A 133 -8.23 -3.40 -12.81
CA ASP A 133 -7.93 -2.84 -11.50
C ASP A 133 -6.73 -3.54 -10.83
N GLY A 134 -6.16 -2.88 -9.82
CA GLY A 134 -4.98 -3.34 -9.07
C GLY A 134 -3.63 -3.04 -9.74
N PHE A 135 -3.63 -2.60 -11.00
CA PHE A 135 -2.43 -2.19 -11.71
C PHE A 135 -2.10 -0.71 -11.44
N THR A 136 -0.82 -0.35 -11.59
CA THR A 136 -0.37 1.03 -11.43
C THR A 136 -1.22 1.99 -12.25
N THR A 137 -1.69 3.06 -11.61
CA THR A 137 -2.51 4.10 -12.23
C THR A 137 -1.71 5.39 -12.41
N ALA A 138 -2.13 6.25 -13.33
CA ALA A 138 -1.45 7.52 -13.59
C ALA A 138 -1.44 8.45 -12.36
N ASN A 139 -2.47 8.40 -11.51
CA ASN A 139 -2.55 9.16 -10.28
C ASN A 139 -2.95 8.25 -9.13
N SER A 140 -2.25 8.34 -8.01
CA SER A 140 -2.61 7.66 -6.77
C SER A 140 -2.42 8.58 -5.57
N TRP A 141 -3.30 8.50 -4.57
CA TRP A 141 -3.23 9.35 -3.39
C TRP A 141 -3.89 8.73 -2.18
N GLY A 142 -3.51 9.25 -1.02
CA GLY A 142 -4.05 8.85 0.26
C GLY A 142 -3.71 9.85 1.34
N TYR A 143 -4.22 9.58 2.53
CA TYR A 143 -3.92 10.36 3.72
C TYR A 143 -3.61 9.47 4.91
N ARG A 144 -2.88 10.05 5.86
CA ARG A 144 -2.54 9.48 7.15
C ARG A 144 -2.86 10.51 8.22
N ALA A 145 -3.36 10.06 9.36
CA ALA A 145 -3.59 10.95 10.50
C ALA A 145 -3.16 10.25 11.78
N ARG A 146 -2.62 11.00 12.73
CA ARG A 146 -2.27 10.50 14.06
C ARG A 146 -2.67 11.52 15.11
N ALA A 147 -3.36 11.04 16.13
CA ALA A 147 -3.70 11.78 17.34
C ALA A 147 -2.97 11.15 18.52
N ILE A 148 -2.35 11.99 19.35
CA ILE A 148 -1.61 11.57 20.55
C ILE A 148 -2.05 12.48 21.68
N TRP A 149 -2.53 11.90 22.78
CA TRP A 149 -2.85 12.65 23.99
C TRP A 149 -1.71 12.49 24.99
N ASP A 150 -1.31 13.57 25.62
CA ASP A 150 -0.28 13.58 26.65
C ASP A 150 -0.94 13.77 28.02
N TYR A 151 -0.93 12.70 28.83
CA TYR A 151 -1.36 12.74 30.22
C TYR A 151 -0.15 12.58 31.12
N ASN A 152 0.26 13.65 31.80
CA ASN A 152 1.40 13.60 32.69
C ASN A 152 0.98 13.27 34.13
N SER A 153 1.79 12.47 34.81
CA SER A 153 1.60 12.11 36.23
C SER A 153 0.21 11.58 36.58
N VAL A 154 -0.36 10.69 35.76
CA VAL A 154 -1.72 10.15 35.93
C VAL A 154 -1.87 9.40 37.24
N PHE A 155 -0.93 8.52 37.55
CA PHE A 155 -0.84 7.83 38.84
C PHE A 155 0.62 7.58 39.17
N ALA A 156 0.99 7.81 40.44
CA ALA A 156 2.33 7.55 40.95
C ALA A 156 3.49 8.13 40.11
N GLY A 157 3.27 9.20 39.33
CA GLY A 157 4.30 9.79 38.45
C GLY A 157 4.49 9.09 37.09
N VAL A 158 3.57 8.22 36.69
CA VAL A 158 3.54 7.62 35.35
C VAL A 158 2.91 8.59 34.35
N ASN A 159 3.61 8.82 33.24
CA ASN A 159 3.08 9.54 32.08
C ASN A 159 2.46 8.52 31.11
N LEU A 160 1.26 8.82 30.60
CA LEU A 160 0.56 7.99 29.62
C LEU A 160 0.35 8.78 28.34
N ARG A 161 0.66 8.15 27.20
CA ARG A 161 0.40 8.71 25.87
C ARG A 161 -0.44 7.75 25.03
N PRO A 162 -1.77 7.71 25.21
CA PRO A 162 -2.62 6.99 24.28
C PRO A 162 -2.56 7.66 22.90
N SER A 163 -2.60 6.86 21.85
CA SER A 163 -2.57 7.36 20.48
C SER A 163 -3.46 6.56 19.55
N VAL A 164 -3.95 7.24 18.51
CA VAL A 164 -4.70 6.64 17.40
C VAL A 164 -4.03 7.07 16.11
N ALA A 165 -3.67 6.11 15.28
CA ALA A 165 -3.21 6.35 13.92
C ALA A 165 -4.23 5.78 12.92
N TRP A 166 -4.50 6.55 11.88
CA TRP A 166 -5.41 6.21 10.79
C TRP A 166 -4.69 6.32 9.46
N SER A 167 -4.98 5.39 8.57
CA SER A 167 -4.48 5.40 7.20
C SER A 167 -5.56 5.02 6.21
N HIS A 168 -5.60 5.72 5.09
CA HIS A 168 -6.49 5.41 3.98
C HIS A 168 -5.84 5.79 2.64
N ASP A 169 -5.70 4.79 1.78
CA ASP A 169 -5.28 4.93 0.39
C ASP A 169 -6.53 5.11 -0.47
N VAL A 170 -6.85 6.35 -0.82
CA VAL A 170 -8.19 6.70 -1.29
C VAL A 170 -8.42 6.24 -2.73
N LYS A 171 -7.46 6.48 -3.61
CA LYS A 171 -7.60 6.14 -5.02
C LYS A 171 -6.26 5.89 -5.69
N GLY A 172 -6.26 4.95 -6.63
CA GLY A 172 -5.15 4.60 -7.49
C GLY A 172 -4.13 3.68 -6.83
N TYR A 173 -3.29 3.10 -7.68
CA TYR A 173 -2.19 2.22 -7.30
C TYR A 173 -0.87 2.86 -7.69
N SER A 174 0.03 3.03 -6.72
CA SER A 174 1.38 3.52 -6.97
C SER A 174 2.22 2.48 -7.73
N PRO A 175 3.30 2.90 -8.44
CA PRO A 175 4.27 1.98 -9.03
C PRO A 175 4.83 0.98 -8.02
N GLY A 176 4.70 -0.31 -8.31
CA GLY A 176 5.27 -1.39 -7.51
C GLY A 176 6.69 -1.81 -7.96
N PRO A 177 7.38 -2.63 -7.15
CA PRO A 177 6.96 -3.14 -5.83
C PRO A 177 7.12 -2.09 -4.72
N GLY A 178 6.30 -2.19 -3.66
CA GLY A 178 6.37 -1.29 -2.50
C GLY A 178 5.82 0.12 -2.73
N GLY A 179 4.78 0.26 -3.57
CA GLY A 179 4.14 1.54 -3.83
C GLY A 179 3.48 2.14 -2.57
N ASN A 180 3.44 3.46 -2.49
CA ASN A 180 2.91 4.19 -1.34
C ASN A 180 1.39 3.99 -1.14
N PHE A 181 0.64 3.86 -2.23
CA PHE A 181 -0.82 3.79 -2.24
C PHE A 181 -1.33 2.54 -2.95
N GLU A 182 -2.25 1.83 -2.29
CA GLU A 182 -3.08 0.77 -2.88
C GLU A 182 -4.55 1.10 -2.66
N GLU A 183 -5.30 1.32 -3.73
CA GLU A 183 -6.68 1.82 -3.65
C GLU A 183 -7.57 1.01 -2.69
N GLY A 184 -8.23 1.74 -1.78
CA GLY A 184 -9.15 1.21 -0.79
C GLY A 184 -8.49 0.70 0.49
N ARG A 185 -7.16 0.52 0.52
CA ARG A 185 -6.46 0.00 1.71
C ARG A 185 -6.62 0.96 2.88
N LYS A 186 -7.04 0.42 4.02
CA LYS A 186 -7.16 1.16 5.29
C LYS A 186 -6.45 0.42 6.41
N ALA A 187 -6.00 1.19 7.38
CA ALA A 187 -5.53 0.64 8.65
C ALA A 187 -5.79 1.62 9.79
N VAL A 188 -6.09 1.07 10.95
CA VAL A 188 -6.18 1.80 12.22
C VAL A 188 -5.23 1.17 13.22
N SER A 189 -4.50 2.01 13.96
CA SER A 189 -3.61 1.58 15.03
C SER A 189 -3.97 2.31 16.31
N LEU A 190 -4.16 1.54 17.38
CA LEU A 190 -4.40 2.04 18.73
C LEU A 190 -3.14 1.75 19.55
N GLY A 191 -2.59 2.77 20.19
CA GLY A 191 -1.38 2.65 20.99
C GLY A 191 -1.57 3.23 22.39
N LEU A 192 -0.85 2.67 23.35
CA LEU A 192 -0.67 3.22 24.68
C LEU A 192 0.80 3.13 25.06
N ASP A 193 1.42 4.30 25.17
CA ASP A 193 2.75 4.45 25.75
C ASP A 193 2.63 4.79 27.24
N ALA A 194 3.45 4.13 28.06
CA ALA A 194 3.60 4.42 29.48
C ALA A 194 5.07 4.66 29.79
N GLU A 195 5.37 5.73 30.51
CA GLU A 195 6.72 6.14 30.88
C GLU A 195 6.76 6.48 32.37
N TYR A 196 7.66 5.85 33.10
CA TYR A 196 7.87 6.11 34.53
C TYR A 196 9.26 6.70 34.77
N GLN A 197 9.29 7.94 35.23
CA GLN A 197 10.49 8.69 35.62
C GLN A 197 11.62 8.72 34.57
N ASN A 198 11.29 8.63 33.28
CA ASN A 198 12.27 8.48 32.18
C ASN A 198 13.19 7.23 32.29
N THR A 199 12.91 6.32 33.22
CA THR A 199 13.71 5.11 33.45
C THR A 199 13.06 3.90 32.82
N TYR A 200 11.74 3.74 32.97
CA TYR A 200 11.02 2.57 32.47
C TYR A 200 9.98 3.00 31.43
N THR A 201 10.00 2.36 30.27
CA THR A 201 9.03 2.59 29.20
C THR A 201 8.30 1.29 28.89
N ALA A 202 7.00 1.35 28.66
CA ALA A 202 6.21 0.26 28.12
C ALA A 202 5.37 0.79 26.96
N ASN A 203 5.32 0.07 25.85
CA ASN A 203 4.46 0.39 24.72
C ASN A 203 3.61 -0.83 24.38
N LEU A 204 2.30 -0.61 24.31
CA LEU A 204 1.33 -1.57 23.80
C LEU A 204 0.64 -0.96 22.58
N SER A 205 0.57 -1.70 21.47
CA SER A 205 -0.19 -1.28 20.31
C SER A 205 -0.91 -2.43 19.64
N TYR A 206 -2.05 -2.12 19.03
CA TYR A 206 -2.81 -3.03 18.18
C TYR A 206 -3.08 -2.34 16.85
N THR A 207 -2.82 -3.05 15.75
CA THR A 207 -3.06 -2.56 14.40
C THR A 207 -4.01 -3.50 13.67
N ASN A 208 -5.05 -2.91 13.09
CA ASN A 208 -6.03 -3.60 12.26
C ASN A 208 -5.94 -3.08 10.82
N PHE A 209 -5.80 -3.99 9.86
CA PHE A 209 -5.82 -3.72 8.42
C PHE A 209 -7.15 -4.21 7.84
N PHE A 210 -7.76 -3.38 6.98
CA PHE A 210 -9.05 -3.71 6.38
C PHE A 210 -9.24 -2.99 5.05
N ASP A 211 -10.17 -3.50 4.24
CA ASP A 211 -10.44 -3.05 2.87
C ASP A 211 -9.21 -3.12 1.94
N GLY A 212 -9.41 -2.76 0.67
CA GLY A 212 -8.37 -2.79 -0.36
C GLY A 212 -8.38 -4.11 -1.14
N LYS A 213 -9.11 -4.13 -2.26
CA LYS A 213 -9.31 -5.35 -3.08
C LYS A 213 -8.02 -6.05 -3.50
N TYR A 214 -6.96 -5.27 -3.70
CA TYR A 214 -5.65 -5.73 -4.21
C TYR A 214 -4.53 -5.63 -3.18
N THR A 215 -4.89 -5.60 -1.89
CA THR A 215 -3.90 -5.60 -0.82
C THR A 215 -3.66 -6.97 -0.21
N THR A 216 -2.39 -7.28 0.06
CA THR A 216 -1.97 -8.58 0.60
C THR A 216 -1.83 -8.57 2.12
N VAL A 217 -2.07 -7.42 2.74
CA VAL A 217 -1.99 -7.21 4.20
C VAL A 217 -3.36 -7.14 4.88
N ASP A 218 -4.45 -7.26 4.12
CA ASP A 218 -5.79 -7.43 4.68
C ASP A 218 -5.81 -8.68 5.57
N ASP A 219 -6.47 -8.57 6.74
CA ASP A 219 -6.52 -9.62 7.78
C ASP A 219 -5.14 -10.01 8.38
N ARG A 220 -4.13 -9.14 8.27
CA ARG A 220 -2.80 -9.31 8.91
C ARG A 220 -2.63 -8.45 10.15
N ASP A 221 -3.63 -8.48 11.00
CA ASP A 221 -3.65 -7.76 12.26
C ASP A 221 -2.60 -8.27 13.24
N PHE A 222 -2.08 -7.37 14.09
CA PHE A 222 -1.12 -7.76 15.12
C PHE A 222 -1.20 -6.88 16.37
N VAL A 223 -0.76 -7.46 17.48
CA VAL A 223 -0.48 -6.75 18.74
C VAL A 223 1.04 -6.71 18.93
N ALA A 224 1.56 -5.55 19.30
CA ALA A 224 2.96 -5.38 19.68
C ALA A 224 3.05 -4.88 21.13
N LEU A 225 3.93 -5.51 21.90
CA LEU A 225 4.24 -5.14 23.28
C LEU A 225 5.75 -5.03 23.43
N SER A 226 6.22 -3.94 24.02
CA SER A 226 7.64 -3.72 24.29
C SER A 226 7.86 -3.05 25.64
N PHE A 227 9.04 -3.31 26.21
CA PHE A 227 9.50 -2.74 27.47
C PHE A 227 10.94 -2.24 27.29
N GLY A 228 11.25 -1.09 27.88
CA GLY A 228 12.58 -0.48 27.85
C GLY A 228 12.99 -0.01 29.24
N MET A 229 14.30 -0.05 29.50
CA MET A 229 14.92 0.47 30.72
C MET A 229 16.15 1.29 30.35
N ASN A 230 16.25 2.50 30.87
CA ASN A 230 17.39 3.39 30.70
C ASN A 230 18.24 3.42 31.98
N PHE A 231 19.57 3.40 31.86
CA PHE A 231 20.53 3.33 32.97
C PHE A 231 21.58 4.44 32.93
#